data_AF-A0A523SWF4-F1
#
_entry.id   AF-A0A523SWF4-F1
#
_cell.length_a   1.000
_cell.length_b   1.000
_cell.length_c   1.000
_cell.angle_alpha   90.00
_cell.angle_beta   90.00
_cell.angle_gamma   90.00
#
_symmetry.space_group_name_H-M   'P 1'
#
loop_
_entity.id
_entity.type
_entity.pdbx_description
1 polymer ?
#
loop_
_entity_poly.entity_id
_entity_poly.type
_entity_poly.pdbx_seq_one_letter_code
_entity_poly.pdbx_strand_id
1 'polypeptide(L)'
;MKKQFKILRNIYINRVPILWSILFLSLIMLVGCEAFELNSEWRDREIIVDGRNNDWLGAMMYIEDENISVGLLNDESFMYFCMIAENPLIRTQVMRRGFTLWFDPEGGKKKTFGIRFPTGMKMRDAPMRKSYDEQNREEFREISKRALTELEILGPGEEEQKRMPVAEAKGID
;
A
#
# COMPACT_ATOMS: atom_id res chain seq x y z
N MET A 1 39.02 6.22 -56.37
CA MET A 1 38.05 7.06 -55.63
C MET A 1 36.68 6.41 -55.34
N LYS A 2 36.03 5.68 -56.26
CA LYS A 2 34.66 5.13 -56.05
C LYS A 2 34.53 4.07 -54.94
N LYS A 3 35.59 3.31 -54.62
CA LYS A 3 35.56 2.23 -53.59
C LYS A 3 35.56 2.78 -52.15
N GLN A 4 36.35 3.83 -51.88
CA GLN A 4 36.42 4.52 -50.59
C GLN A 4 35.06 5.18 -50.23
N PHE A 5 34.42 5.83 -51.20
CA PHE A 5 33.11 6.47 -51.00
C PHE A 5 31.99 5.48 -50.69
N LYS A 6 32.05 4.26 -51.26
CA LYS A 6 31.06 3.19 -51.03
C LYS A 6 31.21 2.59 -49.62
N ILE A 7 32.44 2.45 -49.12
CA ILE A 7 32.72 1.95 -47.76
C ILE A 7 32.26 2.98 -46.71
N LEU A 8 32.59 4.25 -46.89
CA LEU A 8 32.14 5.34 -46.01
C LEU A 8 30.62 5.47 -45.98
N ARG A 9 29.95 5.36 -47.15
CA ARG A 9 28.48 5.41 -47.25
C ARG A 9 27.80 4.20 -46.59
N ASN A 10 28.39 3.01 -46.67
CA ASN A 10 27.86 1.78 -46.05
C ASN A 10 28.01 1.80 -44.52
N ILE A 11 29.11 2.36 -44.02
CA ILE A 11 29.30 2.60 -42.58
C ILE A 11 28.30 3.65 -42.07
N TYR A 12 28.10 4.74 -42.82
CA TYR A 12 27.17 5.82 -42.45
C TYR A 12 25.70 5.33 -42.43
N ILE A 13 25.25 4.56 -43.44
CA ILE A 13 23.87 4.06 -43.53
C ILE A 13 23.55 3.03 -42.42
N ASN A 14 24.50 2.21 -41.97
CA ASN A 14 24.27 1.23 -40.90
C ASN A 14 24.41 1.80 -39.48
N ARG A 15 25.09 2.94 -39.31
CA ARG A 15 25.28 3.59 -37.99
C ARG A 15 24.10 4.50 -37.61
N VAL A 16 23.42 5.10 -38.59
CA VAL A 16 22.23 5.93 -38.37
C VAL A 16 21.08 5.17 -37.70
N PRO A 17 20.62 3.99 -38.16
CA PRO A 17 19.56 3.25 -37.49
C PRO A 17 19.97 2.78 -36.09
N ILE A 18 21.26 2.45 -35.87
CA ILE A 18 21.77 2.10 -34.53
C ILE A 18 21.69 3.30 -33.58
N LEU A 19 22.09 4.50 -34.04
CA LEU A 19 21.99 5.73 -33.24
C LEU A 19 20.52 6.08 -32.93
N TRP A 20 19.61 5.87 -33.87
CA TRP A 20 18.17 6.07 -33.66
C TRP A 20 17.57 5.02 -32.72
N SER A 21 18.02 3.77 -32.78
CA SER A 21 17.62 2.73 -31.83
C SER A 21 18.12 2.99 -30.42
N ILE A 22 19.36 3.49 -30.27
CA ILE A 22 19.91 3.89 -28.97
C ILE A 22 19.14 5.11 -28.42
N LEU A 23 18.84 6.09 -29.27
CA LEU A 23 18.04 7.26 -28.89
C LEU A 23 16.63 6.84 -28.46
N PHE A 24 15.98 5.96 -29.21
CA PHE A 24 14.66 5.43 -28.88
C PHE A 24 14.67 4.61 -27.58
N LEU A 25 15.68 3.75 -27.37
CA LEU A 25 15.85 2.98 -26.14
C LEU A 25 16.14 3.90 -24.92
N SER A 26 16.89 4.98 -25.11
CA SER A 26 17.14 5.98 -24.07
C SER A 26 15.87 6.76 -23.70
N LEU A 27 14.95 6.96 -24.66
CA LEU A 27 13.69 7.67 -24.44
C LEU A 27 12.68 6.82 -23.65
N ILE A 28 12.72 5.49 -23.81
CA ILE A 28 11.87 4.56 -23.05
C ILE A 28 12.26 4.51 -21.56
N MET A 29 13.54 4.74 -21.24
CA MET A 29 14.04 4.74 -19.85
C MET A 29 13.55 5.94 -19.02
N LEU A 30 12.91 6.95 -19.64
CA LEU A 30 12.35 8.11 -18.95
C LEU A 30 10.89 7.93 -18.52
N VAL A 31 10.27 6.78 -18.80
CA VAL A 31 8.94 6.46 -18.29
C VAL A 31 9.08 6.00 -16.84
N GLY A 32 9.06 6.97 -15.92
CA GLY A 32 8.97 6.72 -14.49
C GLY A 32 7.53 6.43 -14.08
N CYS A 33 7.36 5.47 -13.16
CA CYS A 33 6.11 5.31 -12.43
C CYS A 33 6.05 6.42 -11.37
N GLU A 34 5.14 7.37 -11.55
CA GLU A 34 4.85 8.37 -10.53
C GLU A 34 4.15 7.65 -9.36
N ALA A 35 4.71 7.76 -8.17
CA ALA A 35 4.06 7.22 -6.98
C ALA A 35 2.89 8.14 -6.62
N PHE A 36 1.75 7.56 -6.27
CA PHE A 36 0.64 8.33 -5.73
C PHE A 36 1.06 9.02 -4.42
N GLU A 37 0.95 10.34 -4.38
CA GLU A 37 1.23 11.17 -3.21
C GLU A 37 -0.05 11.83 -2.73
N LEU A 38 -0.34 11.68 -1.44
CA LEU A 38 -1.47 12.31 -0.76
C LEU A 38 -0.94 13.10 0.44
N ASN A 39 -1.22 14.40 0.47
CA ASN A 39 -0.92 15.23 1.62
C ASN A 39 -2.03 15.10 2.67
N SER A 40 -1.66 15.11 3.96
CA SER A 40 -2.65 15.22 5.03
C SER A 40 -3.21 16.63 5.10
N GLU A 41 -4.48 16.74 5.46
CA GLU A 41 -5.10 18.04 5.74
C GLU A 41 -5.42 18.19 7.23
N TRP A 42 -5.44 19.43 7.71
CA TRP A 42 -5.88 19.70 9.07
C TRP A 42 -7.38 19.40 9.19
N ARG A 43 -7.79 18.66 10.21
CA ARG A 43 -9.22 18.36 10.38
C ARG A 43 -10.01 19.63 10.70
N ASP A 44 -11.13 19.80 10.01
CA ASP A 44 -12.12 20.86 10.21
C ASP A 44 -13.35 20.39 11.02
N ARG A 45 -13.38 19.10 11.37
CA ARG A 45 -14.44 18.42 12.12
C ARG A 45 -13.87 17.41 13.10
N GLU A 46 -14.72 16.92 14.00
CA GLU A 46 -14.37 15.80 14.86
C GLU A 46 -14.32 14.51 14.03
N ILE A 47 -13.24 13.74 14.21
CA ILE A 47 -13.06 12.43 13.59
C ILE A 47 -13.25 11.36 14.65
N ILE A 48 -14.25 10.52 14.48
CA ILE A 48 -14.60 9.45 15.42
C ILE A 48 -14.09 8.14 14.84
N VAL A 49 -13.15 7.50 15.54
CA VAL A 49 -12.53 6.24 15.10
C VAL A 49 -13.43 5.04 15.46
N ASP A 50 -14.62 4.96 14.83
CA ASP A 50 -15.59 3.87 15.03
C ASP A 50 -15.68 2.90 13.83
N GLY A 51 -14.85 3.13 12.80
CA GLY A 51 -14.83 2.35 11.57
C GLY A 51 -15.94 2.70 10.57
N ARG A 52 -16.71 3.77 10.82
CA ARG A 52 -17.61 4.39 9.85
C ARG A 52 -16.90 5.55 9.15
N ASN A 53 -17.46 5.99 8.02
CA ASN A 53 -16.85 7.02 7.17
C ASN A 53 -17.69 8.30 7.06
N ASN A 54 -18.71 8.48 7.90
CA ASN A 54 -19.65 9.59 7.81
C ASN A 54 -18.99 10.96 8.04
N ASP A 55 -17.94 10.98 8.86
CA ASP A 55 -17.08 12.10 9.23
C ASP A 55 -15.96 12.37 8.19
N TRP A 56 -15.81 11.51 7.18
CA TRP A 56 -14.78 11.62 6.13
C TRP A 56 -15.28 12.25 4.83
N LEU A 57 -16.53 12.72 4.78
CA LEU A 57 -17.12 13.31 3.58
C LEU A 57 -16.26 14.48 3.08
N GLY A 58 -15.83 14.38 1.81
CA GLY A 58 -14.98 15.38 1.16
C GLY A 58 -13.48 15.26 1.47
N ALA A 59 -13.06 14.35 2.37
CA ALA A 59 -11.67 14.14 2.76
C ALA A 59 -11.10 12.79 2.27
N MET A 60 -11.77 12.15 1.30
CA MET A 60 -11.39 10.85 0.74
C MET A 60 -11.00 11.01 -0.73
N MET A 61 -9.94 10.31 -1.14
CA MET A 61 -9.48 10.21 -2.50
C MET A 61 -9.51 8.76 -2.97
N TYR A 62 -10.03 8.51 -4.17
CA TYR A 62 -10.05 7.19 -4.78
C TYR A 62 -8.75 6.95 -5.56
N ILE A 63 -8.10 5.83 -5.30
CA ILE A 63 -6.89 5.37 -6.00
C ILE A 63 -7.32 4.28 -6.98
N GLU A 64 -7.37 4.61 -8.27
CA GLU A 64 -7.91 3.72 -9.31
C GLU A 64 -7.15 2.40 -9.41
N ASP A 65 -5.81 2.46 -9.43
CA ASP A 65 -4.93 1.30 -9.60
C ASP A 65 -5.09 0.28 -8.47
N GLU A 66 -5.31 0.77 -7.25
CA GLU A 66 -5.45 -0.05 -6.04
C GLU A 66 -6.91 -0.41 -5.73
N ASN A 67 -7.87 0.28 -6.37
CA ASN A 67 -9.31 0.12 -6.17
C ASN A 67 -9.72 0.28 -4.69
N ILE A 68 -9.20 1.33 -4.07
CA ILE A 68 -9.48 1.73 -2.69
C ILE A 68 -9.70 3.24 -2.61
N SER A 69 -10.47 3.69 -1.62
CA SER A 69 -10.47 5.09 -1.21
C SER A 69 -9.66 5.26 0.06
N VAL A 70 -8.84 6.30 0.14
CA VAL A 70 -8.05 6.65 1.32
C VAL A 70 -8.29 8.09 1.72
N GLY A 71 -8.22 8.37 3.01
CA GLY A 71 -8.27 9.71 3.57
C GLY A 71 -7.19 9.88 4.63
N LEU A 72 -6.60 11.07 4.67
CA LEU A 72 -5.56 11.42 5.62
C LEU A 72 -5.85 12.80 6.20
N LEU A 73 -6.13 12.85 7.50
CA LEU A 73 -6.34 14.08 8.24
C LEU A 73 -5.40 14.13 9.44
N ASN A 74 -5.12 15.30 9.98
CA ASN A 74 -4.34 15.43 11.20
C ASN A 74 -4.78 16.62 12.06
N ASP A 75 -4.32 16.63 13.31
CA ASP A 75 -4.36 17.79 14.20
C ASP A 75 -3.05 17.92 15.00
N GLU A 76 -3.07 18.62 16.14
CA GLU A 76 -1.90 18.83 17.00
C GLU A 76 -1.39 17.54 17.65
N SER A 77 -2.24 16.52 17.78
CA SER A 77 -1.97 15.33 18.59
C SER A 77 -2.01 14.04 17.78
N PHE A 78 -2.81 13.97 16.72
CA PHE A 78 -3.09 12.73 16.00
C PHE A 78 -3.04 12.89 14.48
N MET A 79 -2.63 11.82 13.84
CA MET A 79 -2.86 11.56 12.42
C MET A 79 -3.99 10.54 12.30
N TYR A 80 -4.99 10.88 11.50
CA TYR A 80 -6.15 10.07 11.22
C TYR A 80 -6.02 9.47 9.83
N PHE A 81 -6.28 8.16 9.73
CA PHE A 81 -6.26 7.44 8.47
C PHE A 81 -7.57 6.68 8.28
N CYS A 82 -8.16 6.81 7.09
CA CYS A 82 -9.32 6.02 6.68
C CYS A 82 -9.01 5.30 5.38
N MET A 83 -9.42 4.04 5.28
CA MET A 83 -9.33 3.24 4.08
C MET A 83 -10.64 2.52 3.85
N ILE A 84 -11.18 2.66 2.64
CA ILE A 84 -12.38 1.96 2.19
C ILE A 84 -11.97 1.05 1.04
N ALA A 85 -12.08 -0.26 1.27
CA ALA A 85 -11.90 -1.28 0.26
C ALA A 85 -13.28 -1.78 -0.20
N GLU A 86 -13.82 -1.18 -1.26
CA GLU A 86 -15.11 -1.58 -1.84
C GLU A 86 -15.01 -2.93 -2.55
N ASN A 87 -13.85 -3.20 -3.16
CA ASN A 87 -13.59 -4.45 -3.87
C ASN A 87 -13.53 -5.64 -2.89
N PRO A 88 -14.39 -6.67 -3.05
CA PRO A 88 -14.39 -7.84 -2.16
C PRO A 88 -13.07 -8.60 -2.11
N LEU A 89 -12.30 -8.60 -3.21
CA LEU A 89 -10.99 -9.23 -3.26
C LEU A 89 -10.00 -8.47 -2.39
N ILE A 90 -9.94 -7.14 -2.50
CA ILE A 90 -9.08 -6.29 -1.67
C ILE A 90 -9.47 -6.43 -0.20
N ARG A 91 -10.76 -6.35 0.12
CA ARG A 91 -11.26 -6.56 1.49
C ARG A 91 -10.82 -7.92 2.04
N THR A 92 -10.92 -8.99 1.25
CA THR A 92 -10.46 -10.32 1.66
C THR A 92 -8.95 -10.35 1.87
N GLN A 93 -8.16 -9.70 1.03
CA GLN A 93 -6.70 -9.62 1.20
C GLN A 93 -6.34 -8.87 2.48
N VAL A 94 -6.94 -7.70 2.73
CA VAL A 94 -6.75 -6.92 3.94
C VAL A 94 -7.12 -7.73 5.18
N MET A 95 -8.27 -8.41 5.19
CA MET A 95 -8.66 -9.23 6.33
C MET A 95 -7.71 -10.41 6.58
N ARG A 96 -7.12 -10.98 5.52
CA ARG A 96 -6.22 -12.13 5.63
C ARG A 96 -4.78 -11.76 5.96
N ARG A 97 -4.29 -10.62 5.49
CA ARG A 97 -2.87 -10.22 5.57
C ARG A 97 -2.63 -8.97 6.40
N GLY A 98 -3.67 -8.21 6.69
CA GLY A 98 -3.55 -6.83 7.15
C GLY A 98 -3.18 -5.87 6.03
N PHE A 99 -3.19 -4.59 6.37
CA PHE A 99 -2.42 -3.56 5.67
C PHE A 99 -1.40 -2.97 6.65
N THR A 100 -0.38 -2.27 6.14
CA THR A 100 0.66 -1.67 6.99
C THR A 100 0.84 -0.21 6.62
N LEU A 101 0.67 0.67 7.61
CA LEU A 101 1.07 2.07 7.53
C LEU A 101 2.52 2.18 7.97
N TRP A 102 3.38 2.67 7.07
CA TRP A 102 4.79 2.90 7.35
C TRP A 102 5.04 4.38 7.57
N PHE A 103 5.80 4.69 8.61
CA PHE A 103 6.21 6.03 8.97
C PHE A 103 7.73 6.15 8.78
N ASP A 104 8.13 7.25 8.16
CA ASP A 104 9.52 7.69 8.05
C ASP A 104 9.59 9.11 8.66
N PRO A 105 10.06 9.26 9.90
CA PRO A 105 10.12 10.56 10.56
C PRO A 105 11.10 11.53 9.89
N GLU A 106 12.01 11.05 9.04
CA GLU A 106 12.91 11.90 8.26
C GLU A 106 12.24 12.44 6.98
N GLY A 107 10.97 12.12 6.73
CA GLY A 107 10.23 12.52 5.53
C GLY A 107 10.67 11.77 4.26
N GLY A 108 11.38 10.64 4.43
CA GLY A 108 11.84 9.80 3.33
C GLY A 108 10.83 8.73 2.92
N LYS A 109 11.34 7.66 2.30
CA LYS A 109 10.57 6.49 1.83
C LYS A 109 10.96 5.21 2.58
N LYS A 110 11.66 5.31 3.71
CA LYS A 110 12.14 4.16 4.48
C LYS A 110 11.00 3.56 5.29
N LYS A 111 10.96 2.24 5.37
CA LYS A 111 9.99 1.49 6.18
C LYS A 111 10.55 1.31 7.60
N THR A 112 10.58 2.39 8.38
CA THR A 112 11.27 2.40 9.70
C THR A 112 10.36 2.01 10.85
N PHE A 113 9.13 2.52 10.87
CA PHE A 113 8.15 2.22 11.91
C PHE A 113 6.82 1.89 11.22
N GLY A 114 6.30 0.69 11.47
CA GLY A 114 5.11 0.18 10.79
C GLY A 114 4.00 -0.15 11.77
N ILE A 115 2.76 0.20 11.43
CA ILE A 115 1.56 -0.29 12.14
C ILE A 115 0.81 -1.20 11.19
N ARG A 116 0.69 -2.49 11.55
CA ARG A 116 -0.11 -3.47 10.80
C ARG A 116 -1.45 -3.69 11.48
N PHE A 117 -2.51 -3.50 10.71
CA PHE A 117 -3.88 -3.75 11.12
C PHE A 117 -4.73 -4.18 9.91
N PRO A 118 -5.72 -5.06 10.06
CA PRO A 118 -5.78 -6.09 11.10
C PRO A 118 -4.53 -6.98 11.07
N THR A 119 -4.28 -7.81 12.09
CA THR A 119 -3.07 -8.67 12.13
C THR A 119 -3.11 -9.87 11.16
N GLY A 120 -4.16 -9.96 10.35
CA GLY A 120 -4.38 -11.03 9.39
C GLY A 120 -4.78 -12.37 10.02
N MET A 121 -5.13 -13.33 9.18
CA MET A 121 -5.39 -14.72 9.58
C MET A 121 -4.10 -15.52 9.38
N LYS A 122 -3.61 -16.21 10.42
CA LYS A 122 -2.46 -17.11 10.22
C LYS A 122 -2.88 -18.24 9.30
N MET A 123 -1.94 -18.79 8.53
CA MET A 123 -2.22 -19.88 7.58
C MET A 123 -2.76 -21.15 8.27
N ARG A 124 -2.51 -21.32 9.57
CA ARG A 124 -3.14 -22.35 10.42
C ARG A 124 -4.61 -22.09 10.76
N ASP A 125 -5.01 -20.82 10.77
CA ASP A 125 -6.37 -20.35 11.08
C ASP A 125 -7.20 -20.18 9.80
N ALA A 126 -6.58 -20.29 8.62
CA ALA A 126 -7.32 -20.29 7.37
C ALA A 126 -8.13 -21.59 7.28
N PRO A 127 -9.48 -21.53 7.19
CA PRO A 127 -10.27 -22.73 7.06
C PRO A 127 -9.81 -23.48 5.80
N MET A 128 -9.33 -24.71 5.97
CA MET A 128 -9.22 -25.65 4.86
C MET A 128 -10.58 -25.65 4.16
N ARG A 129 -10.61 -25.75 2.81
CA ARG A 129 -11.83 -25.92 2.00
C ARG A 129 -12.61 -27.19 2.44
N LYS A 130 -13.19 -27.17 3.62
CA LYS A 130 -14.18 -28.11 4.12
C LYS A 130 -15.54 -27.45 4.00
N SER A 131 -16.54 -28.31 3.87
CA SER A 131 -17.95 -27.99 3.60
C SER A 131 -18.46 -26.77 4.38
N TYR A 132 -19.31 -25.97 3.74
CA TYR A 132 -20.03 -24.84 4.34
C TYR A 132 -21.05 -25.34 5.40
N ASP A 133 -20.59 -25.76 6.58
CA ASP A 133 -21.42 -25.97 7.76
C ASP A 133 -21.44 -24.72 8.68
N GLU A 134 -22.36 -24.70 9.64
CA GLU A 134 -22.58 -23.57 10.55
C GLU A 134 -21.43 -23.40 11.56
N GLN A 135 -20.76 -24.50 11.94
CA GLN A 135 -19.61 -24.49 12.83
C GLN A 135 -18.41 -23.76 12.18
N ASN A 136 -18.16 -24.00 10.90
CA ASN A 136 -17.12 -23.31 10.14
C ASN A 136 -17.39 -21.79 10.01
N ARG A 137 -18.66 -21.37 10.02
CA ARG A 137 -19.00 -19.92 9.99
C ARG A 137 -18.68 -19.24 11.30
N GLU A 138 -19.01 -19.86 12.42
CA GLU A 138 -18.77 -19.27 13.74
C GLU A 138 -17.26 -19.22 14.04
N GLU A 139 -16.52 -20.27 13.70
CA GLU A 139 -15.06 -20.28 13.80
C GLU A 139 -14.42 -19.16 12.96
N PHE A 140 -14.84 -19.03 11.69
CA PHE A 140 -14.37 -17.95 10.82
C PHE A 140 -14.70 -16.56 11.38
N ARG A 141 -15.88 -16.40 11.98
CA ARG A 141 -16.31 -15.16 12.62
C ARG A 141 -15.43 -14.81 13.81
N GLU A 142 -15.10 -15.77 14.67
CA GLU A 142 -14.25 -15.56 15.83
C GLU A 142 -12.80 -15.23 15.43
N ILE A 143 -12.26 -15.92 14.43
CA ILE A 143 -10.93 -15.61 13.88
C ILE A 143 -10.91 -14.19 13.30
N SER A 144 -11.94 -13.82 12.55
CA SER A 144 -12.08 -12.47 11.99
C SER A 144 -12.18 -11.41 13.08
N LYS A 145 -12.94 -11.66 14.16
CA LYS A 145 -13.04 -10.75 15.30
C LYS A 145 -11.69 -10.54 15.98
N ARG A 146 -10.93 -11.62 16.24
CA ARG A 146 -9.60 -11.53 16.86
C ARG A 146 -8.63 -10.70 16.02
N ALA A 147 -8.62 -10.92 14.70
CA ALA A 147 -7.78 -10.15 13.79
C ALA A 147 -8.07 -8.64 13.85
N LEU A 148 -9.32 -8.26 14.14
CA LEU A 148 -9.77 -6.86 14.27
C LEU A 148 -9.53 -6.25 15.66
N THR A 149 -9.16 -7.05 16.67
CA THR A 149 -8.92 -6.56 18.04
C THR A 149 -7.45 -6.46 18.40
N GLU A 150 -6.56 -6.88 17.51
CA GLU A 150 -5.10 -6.79 17.69
C GLU A 150 -4.48 -5.91 16.59
N LEU A 151 -3.32 -5.34 16.89
CA LEU A 151 -2.43 -4.71 15.92
C LEU A 151 -1.00 -5.24 16.09
N GLU A 152 -0.17 -5.11 15.05
CA GLU A 152 1.28 -5.33 15.14
C GLU A 152 2.04 -4.03 14.95
N ILE A 153 3.01 -3.76 15.81
CA ILE A 153 4.05 -2.75 15.60
C ILE A 153 5.25 -3.44 14.98
N LEU A 154 5.76 -2.85 13.90
CA LEU A 154 6.91 -3.32 13.13
C LEU A 154 8.03 -2.28 13.28
N GLY A 155 9.17 -2.70 13.82
CA GLY A 155 10.38 -1.90 13.90
C GLY A 155 11.21 -1.95 12.60
N PRO A 156 12.35 -1.26 12.56
CA PRO A 156 13.23 -1.20 11.39
C PRO A 156 13.92 -2.55 11.07
N GLY A 157 14.00 -3.47 12.04
CA GLY A 157 14.51 -4.83 11.82
C GLY A 157 13.39 -5.83 11.49
N GLU A 158 13.66 -6.82 10.63
CA GLU A 158 12.67 -7.82 10.21
C GLU A 158 12.08 -8.64 11.37
N GLU A 159 12.84 -8.81 12.45
CA GLU A 159 12.43 -9.56 13.66
C GLU A 159 11.81 -8.66 14.75
N GLU A 160 11.80 -7.34 14.57
CA GLU A 160 11.31 -6.41 15.58
C GLU A 160 9.79 -6.21 15.45
N GLN A 161 9.03 -7.26 15.75
CA GLN A 161 7.57 -7.26 15.63
C GLN A 161 6.91 -7.49 16.98
N LYS A 162 6.01 -6.60 17.37
CA LYS A 162 5.26 -6.69 18.63
C LYS A 162 3.76 -6.64 18.36
N ARG A 163 3.05 -7.71 18.75
CA ARG A 163 1.58 -7.73 18.78
C ARG A 163 1.05 -7.12 20.07
N MET A 164 -0.06 -6.41 19.99
CA MET A 164 -0.81 -5.94 21.16
C MET A 164 -2.30 -5.80 20.86
N PRO A 165 -3.18 -5.91 21.87
CA PRO A 165 -4.59 -5.55 21.71
C PRO A 165 -4.75 -4.08 21.35
N VAL A 166 -5.68 -3.76 20.45
CA VAL A 166 -6.01 -2.37 20.07
C VAL A 166 -6.45 -1.56 21.29
N ALA A 167 -7.17 -2.19 22.22
CA ALA A 167 -7.62 -1.54 23.46
C ALA A 167 -6.47 -1.13 24.40
N GLU A 168 -5.29 -1.73 24.25
CA GLU A 168 -4.09 -1.40 25.02
C GLU A 168 -3.14 -0.46 24.26
N ALA A 169 -3.41 -0.20 22.98
CA ALA A 169 -2.62 0.71 22.17
C ALA A 169 -2.75 2.13 22.73
N LYS A 170 -1.60 2.77 22.94
CA LYS A 170 -1.50 4.17 23.37
C LYS A 170 -1.06 5.05 22.21
N GLY A 171 -1.10 6.35 22.42
CA GLY A 171 -0.42 7.30 21.53
C GLY A 171 1.07 6.96 21.39
N ILE A 172 1.66 7.42 20.29
CA ILE A 172 3.10 7.32 20.05
C ILE A 172 3.71 8.60 20.60
N ASP A 173 4.57 8.48 21.61
CA ASP A 173 5.35 9.58 22.21
C ASP A 173 6.74 9.68 21.57
#